data_AF-A0A0F3RB17-F1
#
_entry.id   AF-A0A0F3RB17-F1
#
_cell.length_a   1.000
_cell.length_b   1.000
_cell.length_c   1.000
_cell.angle_alpha   90.00
_cell.angle_beta   90.00
_cell.angle_gamma   90.00
#
_symmetry.space_group_name_H-M   'P 1'
#
loop_
_entity.id
_entity.type
_entity.pdbx_description
1 polymer ?
#
loop_
_entity_poly.entity_id
_entity_poly.type
_entity_poly.pdbx_seq_one_letter_code
_entity_poly.pdbx_strand_id
1 'polypeptide(L)' 'MSNTSKLENHYNKLLQDIMLKTLEQNKTVETYLVQEDFSSALSELQKINEKLEEYCKVFSLLEIIKTELAEEDKVYN' A
#
# COMPACT_ATOMS: atom_id res chain seq x y z
N MET A 1 -19.29 -16.49 3.24
CA MET A 1 -18.43 -15.55 2.48
C MET A 1 -17.22 -16.33 2.00
N SER A 2 -16.95 -16.33 0.70
CA SER A 2 -15.79 -17.02 0.12
C SER A 2 -14.47 -16.43 0.66
N ASN A 3 -13.40 -17.22 0.62
CA ASN A 3 -12.06 -16.74 1.00
C ASN A 3 -11.63 -15.57 0.11
N THR A 4 -12.04 -15.59 -1.16
CA THR A 4 -11.86 -14.50 -2.13
C THR A 4 -12.45 -13.16 -1.63
N SER A 5 -13.67 -13.15 -1.11
CA SER A 5 -14.32 -11.93 -0.59
C SER A 5 -13.64 -11.39 0.68
N LYS A 6 -13.16 -12.28 1.56
CA LYS A 6 -12.41 -11.86 2.76
C LYS A 6 -11.08 -11.24 2.38
N LEU A 7 -10.35 -11.84 1.44
CA LEU A 7 -9.07 -11.33 0.94
C LEU A 7 -9.23 -9.94 0.33
N GLU A 8 -10.29 -9.72 -0.45
CA GLU A 8 -10.60 -8.42 -1.06
C GLU A 8 -10.87 -7.32 -0.02
N ASN A 9 -11.59 -7.63 1.06
CA ASN A 9 -11.78 -6.68 2.16
C ASN A 9 -10.46 -6.31 2.85
N HIS A 10 -9.58 -7.29 3.09
CA HIS A 10 -8.27 -7.05 3.68
C HIS A 10 -7.38 -6.21 2.75
N TYR A 11 -7.40 -6.49 1.45
CA TYR A 11 -6.71 -5.72 0.42
C TYR A 11 -7.15 -4.26 0.44
N ASN A 12 -8.47 -4.00 0.40
CA ASN A 12 -9.02 -2.65 0.37
C ASN A 12 -8.66 -1.85 1.63
N LYS A 13 -8.71 -2.51 2.80
CA LYS A 13 -8.32 -1.87 4.06
C LYS A 13 -6.83 -1.50 4.08
N LEU A 14 -5.96 -2.42 3.63
CA LEU A 14 -4.52 -2.15 3.53
C LEU A 14 -4.24 -0.97 2.60
N LEU A 15 -4.90 -0.93 1.43
CA LEU A 15 -4.76 0.17 0.48
C LEU A 15 -5.17 1.52 1.10
N GLN A 16 -6.31 1.55 1.80
CA GLN A 16 -6.77 2.75 2.48
C GLN A 16 -5.79 3.21 3.56
N ASP A 17 -5.26 2.28 4.37
CA ASP A 17 -4.28 2.58 5.42
C ASP A 17 -2.98 3.16 4.83
N ILE A 18 -2.52 2.63 3.70
CA ILE A 18 -1.34 3.14 2.98
C ILE A 18 -1.60 4.56 2.48
N MET A 19 -2.74 4.78 1.80
CA MET A 19 -3.11 6.11 1.28
C MET A 19 -3.15 7.18 2.39
N LEU A 20 -3.76 6.86 3.54
CA LEU A 20 -3.84 7.78 4.68
C LEU A 20 -2.45 8.11 5.24
N LYS A 21 -1.60 7.11 5.44
CA LYS A 21 -0.24 7.31 5.95
C LYS A 21 0.61 8.13 4.98
N THR A 22 0.58 7.80 3.69
CA THR A 22 1.34 8.55 2.68
C THR A 22 0.86 10.00 2.60
N LEU A 23 -0.45 10.26 2.77
CA LEU A 23 -0.97 11.62 2.82
C LEU A 23 -0.45 12.40 4.04
N GLU A 24 -0.40 11.77 5.22
CA GLU A 24 0.20 12.40 6.41
C GLU A 24 1.69 12.71 6.20
N GLN A 25 2.46 11.77 5.65
CA GLN A 25 3.88 11.99 5.39
C GLN A 25 4.13 13.08 4.33
N ASN A 26 3.26 13.17 3.31
CA ASN A 26 3.34 14.25 2.32
C ASN A 26 3.14 15.63 2.97
N LYS A 27 2.25 15.76 3.96
CA LYS A 27 2.12 17.02 4.73
C LYS A 27 3.38 17.36 5.52
N THR A 28 4.09 16.35 6.03
CA THR A 28 5.41 16.55 6.66
C THR A 28 6.42 17.08 5.65
N VAL A 29 6.46 16.51 4.43
CA VAL A 29 7.29 17.02 3.33
C VAL A 29 6.94 18.46 2.98
N GLU A 30 5.65 18.78 2.82
CA GLU A 30 5.19 20.15 2.55
C GLU A 30 5.66 21.13 3.65
N THR A 31 5.60 20.71 4.91
CA THR A 31 6.09 21.52 6.04
C THR A 31 7.58 21.82 5.90
N TYR A 32 8.40 20.81 5.57
CA TYR A 32 9.84 21.02 5.34
C TYR A 32 10.12 21.93 4.15
N LEU A 33 9.36 21.80 3.05
CA LEU A 33 9.51 22.66 1.88
C LEU A 33 9.17 24.12 2.18
N VAL A 34 8.11 24.38 2.96
CA VAL A 34 7.75 25.74 3.40
C VAL A 34 8.83 26.35 4.30
N GLN A 35 9.53 25.52 5.08
CA GLN A 35 10.65 25.92 5.92
C GLN A 35 11.98 26.02 5.16
N GLU A 36 11.99 25.77 3.84
CA GLU A 36 13.17 25.70 2.99
C GLU A 36 14.20 24.63 3.43
N ASP A 37 13.78 23.65 4.25
CA ASP A 37 14.60 22.50 4.63
C ASP A 37 14.51 21.39 3.58
N PHE A 38 15.19 21.61 2.46
CA PHE A 38 15.19 20.68 1.34
C PHE A 38 15.86 19.34 1.66
N SER A 39 16.80 19.31 2.61
CA SER A 39 17.47 18.07 3.01
C SER A 39 16.51 17.14 3.74
N SER A 40 15.75 17.67 4.70
CA SER A 40 14.72 16.91 5.41
C SER A 40 13.58 16.50 4.47
N ALA A 41 13.14 17.40 3.59
CA ALA A 41 12.12 17.10 2.58
C ALA A 41 12.55 15.94 1.67
N LEU A 42 13.77 15.96 1.15
CA LEU A 42 14.31 14.89 0.29
C LEU A 42 14.43 13.57 1.05
N SER A 43 14.98 13.61 2.27
CA SER A 43 15.10 12.41 3.12
C SER A 43 13.74 11.79 3.40
N GLU A 44 12.71 12.59 3.69
CA GLU A 44 11.38 12.05 3.97
C GLU A 44 10.70 11.49 2.70
N LEU A 45 10.86 12.16 1.55
CA LEU A 45 10.40 11.63 0.26
C LEU A 45 11.04 10.28 -0.08
N GLN A 46 12.34 10.10 0.19
CA GLN A 46 13.03 8.83 -0.02
C GLN A 46 12.42 7.71 0.84
N LYS A 47 12.17 7.96 2.13
CA LYS A 47 11.52 6.99 3.02
C LYS A 47 10.11 6.62 2.56
N ILE A 48 9.32 7.62 2.13
CA ILE A 48 7.98 7.37 1.56
C ILE A 48 8.10 6.44 0.37
N ASN A 49 9.02 6.72 -0.55
CA ASN A 49 9.21 5.93 -1.76
C ASN A 49 9.65 4.49 -1.47
N GLU A 50 10.62 4.30 -0.57
CA GLU A 50 11.06 2.96 -0.12
C GLU A 50 9.89 2.16 0.45
N LYS A 51 9.06 2.79 1.29
CA LYS A 51 7.90 2.13 1.88
C LYS A 51 6.83 1.77 0.86
N LEU A 52 6.58 2.65 -0.11
CA LEU A 52 5.65 2.37 -1.21
C LEU A 52 6.14 1.20 -2.08
N GLU A 53 7.45 1.09 -2.31
CA GLU A 53 8.03 -0.04 -3.04
C GLU A 53 7.84 -1.38 -2.29
N GLU A 54 7.99 -1.38 -0.96
CA GLU A 54 7.66 -2.55 -0.13
C GLU A 54 6.18 -2.95 -0.26
N TYR A 55 5.27 -1.98 -0.23
CA TYR A 55 3.85 -2.25 -0.40
C TYR A 55 3.50 -2.81 -1.79
N CYS A 56 4.15 -2.32 -2.85
CA CYS A 56 4.00 -2.88 -4.19
C CYS A 56 4.33 -4.38 -4.22
N LYS A 57 5.43 -4.80 -3.56
CA LYS A 57 5.82 -6.22 -3.45
C LYS A 57 4.74 -7.05 -2.74
N VAL A 58 4.17 -6.52 -1.67
CA VAL A 58 3.06 -7.16 -0.94
C VAL A 58 1.81 -7.29 -1.82
N PHE A 59 1.45 -6.23 -2.55
CA PHE A 59 0.28 -6.26 -3.42
C PHE A 59 0.42 -7.26 -4.58
N SER A 60 1.60 -7.39 -5.19
CA SER A 60 1.86 -8.42 -6.19
C SER A 60 1.65 -9.84 -5.64
N LEU A 61 2.08 -10.09 -4.39
CA LEU A 61 1.82 -11.39 -3.73
C LEU A 61 0.33 -11.61 -3.46
N LEU A 62 -0.39 -10.57 -3.03
CA LEU A 62 -1.84 -10.66 -2.81
C LEU A 62 -2.62 -10.94 -4.09
N GLU A 63 -2.20 -10.39 -5.23
CA GLU A 63 -2.80 -10.70 -6.54
C GLU A 63 -2.58 -12.15 -6.96
N ILE A 64 -1.39 -12.70 -6.71
CA ILE A 64 -1.10 -14.13 -6.96
C ILE A 64 -2.04 -14.99 -6.10
N ILE A 65 -2.12 -14.72 -4.80
CA ILE A 65 -3.00 -15.47 -3.87
C ILE A 65 -4.47 -15.35 -4.30
N LYS A 66 -4.92 -14.17 -4.72
CA LYS A 66 -6.29 -13.95 -5.21
C LYS A 66 -6.58 -14.80 -6.45
N THR A 67 -5.61 -14.93 -7.36
CA THR A 67 -5.73 -15.76 -8.56
C THR A 67 -5.88 -17.24 -8.20
N GLU A 68 -4.98 -17.75 -7.36
CA GLU A 68 -5.01 -19.16 -6.91
C GLU A 68 -6.32 -19.52 -6.20
N LEU A 69 -6.78 -18.66 -5.28
CA LEU A 69 -8.07 -18.87 -4.58
C LEU A 69 -9.26 -18.84 -5.54
N ALA A 70 -9.25 -17.98 -6.56
CA ALA A 70 -10.31 -17.92 -7.56
C ALA A 70 -10.32 -19.14 -8.48
N GLU A 71 -9.17 -19.76 -8.74
CA GLU A 71 -9.08 -21.03 -9.46
C GLU A 71 -9.58 -22.19 -8.60
N GLU A 72 -9.20 -22.25 -7.33
CA GLU A 72 -9.70 -23.25 -6.37
C GLU A 72 -11.23 -23.16 -6.21
N ASP A 73 -11.77 -21.94 -6.04
CA ASP A 73 -13.21 -21.69 -5.94
C ASP A 73 -13.98 -22.14 -7.20
N LYS A 74 -13.34 -22.22 -8.38
CA LYS A 74 -13.94 -22.72 -9.64
C LYS A 74 -13.89 -24.25 -9.77
N VAL A 75 -12.96 -24.92 -9.11
CA VAL A 75 -12.77 -26.38 -9.19
C VAL A 75 -13.64 -27.12 -8.18
N TYR A 76 -13.87 -26.51 -7.01
CA TYR A 76 -14.56 -27.15 -5.88
C TYR A 76 -15.98 -26.64 -5.60
N ASN A 77 -16.50 -25.68 -6.39
CA ASN A 77 -17.91 -25.29 -6.45
C ASN A 77 -18.52 -25.61 -7.81
#